data_AF-A0A8W8LLR4-F1
#
_entry.id   AF-A0A8W8LLR4-F1
#
_cell.length_a   1.000
_cell.length_b   1.000
_cell.length_c   1.000
_cell.angle_alpha   90.00
_cell.angle_beta   90.00
_cell.angle_gamma   90.00
#
_symmetry.space_group_name_H-M   'P 1'
#
loop_
_entity.id
_entity.type
_entity.pdbx_description
1 polymer ?
#
loop_
_entity_poly.entity_id
_entity_poly.type
_entity_poly.pdbx_seq_one_letter_code
_entity_poly.pdbx_strand_id
1 'polypeptide(L)'
;LVEFPRVAMCDFKIRQLSNVQSWTVQCVLPFNMFFESFFFILWFWYAFVAMVTCGSLILWLWRVFFPINKMLFIEKLLEINPDLRDKEMTKEKLRNKERFHKKKEFRRFVNEYLRQEGAFALRIVQRNSSDVYASDLTAKLWLRFINNFNDK
;
A
#
# COMPACT_ATOMS: atom_id res chain seq x y z
N LEU A 1 27.31 3.83 -23.78
CA LEU A 1 27.51 2.91 -22.64
C LEU A 1 28.96 2.50 -22.68
N VAL A 2 29.77 2.92 -21.70
CA VAL A 2 31.18 2.50 -21.62
C VAL A 2 31.16 1.09 -21.06
N GLU A 3 31.31 0.09 -21.92
CA GLU A 3 31.53 -1.29 -21.48
C GLU A 3 32.87 -1.35 -20.77
N PHE A 4 32.85 -1.81 -19.52
CA PHE A 4 34.08 -2.03 -18.78
C PHE A 4 34.89 -3.09 -19.56
N PRO A 5 36.19 -2.83 -19.82
CA PRO A 5 36.97 -3.73 -20.66
C PRO A 5 37.20 -5.06 -19.94
N ARG A 6 36.93 -6.18 -20.62
CA ARG A 6 37.19 -7.53 -20.10
C ARG A 6 38.69 -7.82 -19.92
N VAL A 7 39.53 -7.00 -20.55
CA VAL A 7 40.98 -7.08 -20.56
C VAL A 7 41.55 -5.67 -20.32
N ALA A 8 42.43 -5.54 -19.32
CA ALA A 8 43.14 -4.29 -19.03
C ALA A 8 44.65 -4.48 -19.19
N MET A 9 45.34 -3.46 -19.69
CA MET A 9 46.80 -3.40 -19.67
C MET A 9 47.23 -2.87 -18.30
N CYS A 10 48.05 -3.62 -17.58
CA CYS A 10 48.62 -3.19 -16.31
C CYS A 10 50.13 -3.01 -16.44
N ASP A 11 50.60 -1.81 -16.07
CA ASP A 11 52.01 -1.46 -16.10
C ASP A 11 52.64 -1.73 -14.73
N PHE A 12 53.64 -2.61 -14.70
CA PHE A 12 54.42 -2.92 -13.51
C PHE A 12 55.83 -2.33 -13.63
N LYS A 13 56.26 -1.61 -12.60
CA LYS A 13 57.64 -1.12 -12.48
C LYS A 13 58.43 -2.05 -11.56
N ILE A 14 59.35 -2.82 -12.12
CA ILE A 14 60.19 -3.76 -11.37
C ILE A 14 61.63 -3.23 -11.37
N ARG A 15 62.31 -3.30 -10.22
CA ARG A 15 63.72 -2.86 -10.07
C ARG A 15 64.64 -4.08 -10.13
N GLN A 16 65.57 -4.10 -11.09
CA GLN A 16 66.69 -5.04 -11.12
C GLN A 16 68.00 -4.25 -11.18
N LEU A 17 68.94 -4.56 -10.27
CA LEU A 17 70.31 -3.99 -10.21
C LEU A 17 70.34 -2.46 -10.47
N SER A 18 69.63 -1.67 -9.64
CA SER A 18 69.55 -0.20 -9.71
C SER A 18 68.84 0.39 -10.95
N ASN A 19 68.44 -0.41 -11.94
CA ASN A 19 67.69 0.04 -13.12
C ASN A 19 66.19 -0.27 -12.96
N VAL A 20 65.33 0.73 -13.23
CA VAL A 20 63.87 0.56 -13.20
C VAL A 20 63.41 0.20 -14.61
N GLN A 21 62.82 -0.98 -14.79
CA GLN A 21 62.28 -1.41 -16.08
C GLN A 21 60.75 -1.54 -15.96
N SER A 22 60.03 -0.95 -16.91
CA SER A 22 58.58 -1.00 -17.00
C SER A 22 58.14 -2.14 -17.91
N TRP A 23 57.33 -3.05 -17.37
CA TRP A 23 56.72 -4.17 -18.07
C TRP A 23 55.22 -3.95 -18.18
N THR A 24 54.65 -4.19 -19.35
CA THR A 24 53.21 -4.15 -19.58
C THR A 24 52.70 -5.58 -19.69
N VAL A 25 51.66 -5.91 -18.91
CA VAL A 25 51.05 -7.25 -18.96
C VAL A 25 49.54 -7.15 -19.17
N GLN A 26 48.99 -8.17 -19.80
CA GLN A 26 47.57 -8.29 -20.05
C GLN A 26 46.88 -8.90 -18.82
N CYS A 27 46.09 -8.11 -18.10
CA CYS A 27 45.27 -8.58 -16.99
C CYS A 27 43.84 -8.85 -17.48
N VAL A 28 43.34 -10.05 -17.23
CA VAL A 28 41.91 -10.35 -17.40
C VAL A 28 41.18 -9.95 -16.13
N LEU A 29 40.01 -9.32 -16.28
CA LEU A 29 39.17 -8.89 -15.16
C LEU A 29 37.95 -9.82 -15.09
N PRO A 30 38.08 -11.04 -14.55
CA PRO A 30 37.00 -12.04 -14.53
C PRO A 30 35.77 -11.54 -13.75
N PHE A 31 35.98 -10.62 -12.82
CA PHE A 31 34.92 -9.97 -12.04
C PHE A 31 33.95 -9.15 -12.91
N ASN A 32 34.42 -8.57 -14.02
CA ASN A 32 33.59 -7.82 -14.95
C ASN A 32 32.59 -8.72 -15.69
N MET A 33 33.03 -9.89 -16.15
CA MET A 33 32.16 -10.86 -16.82
C MET A 33 31.15 -11.50 -15.84
N PHE A 34 31.54 -11.67 -14.58
CA PHE A 34 30.65 -12.12 -13.52
C PHE A 34 29.52 -11.11 -13.26
N PHE A 35 29.87 -9.82 -13.17
CA PHE A 35 28.89 -8.76 -12.97
C PHE A 35 27.93 -8.61 -14.14
N GLU A 36 28.40 -8.73 -15.39
CA GLU A 36 27.56 -8.67 -16.58
C GLU A 36 26.39 -9.68 -16.51
N SER A 37 26.68 -10.90 -16.07
CA SER A 37 25.67 -11.96 -15.90
C SER A 37 24.74 -11.72 -14.71
N PHE A 38 25.28 -11.24 -13.58
CA PHE A 38 24.50 -10.96 -12.37
C PHE A 38 23.55 -9.77 -12.54
N PHE A 39 24.02 -8.69 -13.18
CA PHE A 39 23.20 -7.51 -13.45
C PHE A 39 22.06 -7.81 -14.42
N PHE A 40 22.27 -8.69 -15.40
CA PHE A 40 21.21 -9.14 -16.29
C PHE A 40 20.08 -9.82 -15.50
N ILE A 41 20.40 -10.80 -14.64
CA ILE A 41 19.40 -11.48 -13.80
C ILE A 41 18.69 -10.49 -12.86
N LEU A 42 19.45 -9.61 -12.20
CA LEU A 42 18.88 -8.58 -11.34
C LEU A 42 17.94 -7.64 -12.09
N TRP A 43 18.26 -7.28 -13.33
CA TRP A 43 17.41 -6.40 -14.13
C TRP A 43 16.02 -7.00 -14.35
N PHE A 44 15.92 -8.29 -14.71
CA PHE A 44 14.63 -8.96 -14.84
C PHE A 44 13.90 -9.07 -13.51
N TRP A 45 14.64 -9.38 -12.43
CA TRP A 45 14.06 -9.43 -11.09
C TRP A 45 13.48 -8.08 -10.66
N TYR A 46 14.23 -6.99 -10.82
CA TYR A 46 13.76 -5.64 -10.52
C TYR A 46 12.60 -5.22 -11.42
N ALA A 47 12.63 -5.55 -12.72
CA ALA A 47 11.51 -5.30 -13.62
C ALA A 47 10.25 -6.04 -13.17
N PHE A 48 10.37 -7.31 -12.76
CA PHE A 48 9.26 -8.10 -12.21
C PHE A 48 8.70 -7.48 -10.92
N VAL A 49 9.56 -7.17 -9.95
CA VAL A 49 9.15 -6.51 -8.70
C VAL A 49 8.49 -5.15 -8.99
N ALA A 50 9.01 -4.38 -9.94
CA ALA A 50 8.43 -3.11 -10.35
C ALA A 50 7.03 -3.30 -10.95
N MET A 51 6.83 -4.29 -11.84
CA MET A 51 5.52 -4.62 -12.41
C MET A 51 4.51 -5.01 -11.32
N VAL A 52 4.89 -5.88 -10.39
CA VAL A 52 4.02 -6.31 -9.27
C VAL A 52 3.66 -5.12 -8.36
N THR A 53 4.63 -4.25 -8.10
CA THR A 53 4.43 -3.05 -7.26
C THR A 53 3.52 -2.05 -7.96
N CYS A 54 3.74 -1.79 -9.25
CA CYS A 54 2.87 -0.94 -10.07
C CYS A 54 1.43 -1.49 -10.12
N GLY A 55 1.26 -2.80 -10.34
CA GLY A 55 -0.05 -3.44 -10.30
C GLY A 55 -0.75 -3.26 -8.95
N SER A 56 -0.02 -3.45 -7.85
CA SER A 56 -0.53 -3.22 -6.51
C SER A 56 -0.95 -1.76 -6.30
N LEU A 57 -0.12 -0.81 -6.73
CA LEU A 57 -0.39 0.62 -6.64
C LEU A 57 -1.63 1.01 -7.44
N ILE A 58 -1.79 0.51 -8.67
CA ILE A 58 -2.98 0.74 -9.50
C ILE A 58 -4.24 0.21 -8.81
N LEU A 59 -4.21 -0.99 -8.24
CA LEU A 59 -5.35 -1.56 -7.51
C LEU A 59 -5.72 -0.77 -6.26
N TRP A 60 -4.74 -0.19 -5.58
CA TRP A 60 -4.98 0.71 -4.44
C TRP A 60 -5.56 2.04 -4.89
N LEU A 61 -5.00 2.65 -5.95
CA LEU A 61 -5.52 3.88 -6.53
C LEU A 61 -6.96 3.69 -7.00
N TRP A 62 -7.27 2.62 -7.73
CA TRP A 62 -8.65 2.29 -8.12
C TRP A 62 -9.54 2.21 -6.87
N ARG A 63 -9.15 1.46 -5.84
CA ARG A 63 -9.95 1.37 -4.60
C ARG A 63 -10.17 2.72 -3.91
N VAL A 64 -9.24 3.66 -4.02
CA VAL A 64 -9.35 5.02 -3.45
C VAL A 64 -10.22 5.92 -4.32
N PHE A 65 -10.04 5.91 -5.65
CA PHE A 65 -10.75 6.80 -6.57
C PHE A 65 -12.23 6.47 -6.74
N PHE A 66 -12.68 5.26 -6.42
CA PHE A 66 -14.08 4.85 -6.57
C PHE A 66 -14.86 4.95 -5.24
N PRO A 67 -15.53 6.08 -4.97
CA PRO A 67 -16.27 6.32 -3.73
C PRO A 67 -17.54 5.46 -3.61
N ILE A 68 -18.01 4.83 -4.68
CA ILE A 68 -19.18 3.93 -4.66
C ILE A 68 -18.93 2.75 -3.72
N ASN A 69 -17.69 2.24 -3.69
CA ASN A 69 -17.29 1.16 -2.79
C ASN A 69 -17.12 1.63 -1.33
N LYS A 70 -17.16 2.95 -1.07
CA LYS A 70 -17.00 3.52 0.28
C LYS A 70 -18.28 3.29 1.10
N MET A 71 -19.44 3.60 0.53
CA MET A 71 -20.72 3.49 1.24
C MET A 71 -21.03 2.02 1.59
N LEU A 72 -20.91 1.12 0.60
CA LEU A 72 -21.12 -0.32 0.79
C LEU A 72 -20.12 -0.94 1.77
N PHE A 73 -18.87 -0.47 1.75
CA PHE A 73 -17.85 -0.94 2.69
C PHE A 73 -18.22 -0.60 4.13
N ILE A 74 -18.56 0.66 4.41
CA ILE A 74 -18.92 1.10 5.76
C ILE A 74 -20.24 0.47 6.21
N GLU A 75 -21.22 0.32 5.31
CA GLU A 75 -22.49 -0.32 5.60
C GLU A 75 -22.29 -1.77 6.07
N LYS A 76 -21.52 -2.56 5.31
CA LYS A 76 -21.15 -3.93 5.69
C LYS A 76 -20.39 -3.99 7.01
N LEU A 77 -19.53 -3.02 7.28
CA LEU A 77 -18.73 -2.96 8.49
C LEU A 77 -19.59 -2.64 9.72
N LEU A 78 -20.66 -1.85 9.60
CA LEU A 78 -21.63 -1.66 10.69
C LEU A 78 -22.55 -2.88 10.87
N GLU A 79 -22.93 -3.58 9.81
CA GLU A 79 -23.81 -4.77 9.87
C GLU A 79 -23.19 -5.94 10.65
N ILE A 80 -21.87 -6.06 10.63
CA ILE A 80 -21.14 -7.13 11.35
C ILE A 80 -21.25 -6.97 12.87
N ASN A 81 -21.54 -5.77 13.38
CA ASN A 81 -21.46 -5.50 14.80
C ASN A 81 -22.71 -5.95 15.59
N PRO A 82 -22.57 -6.86 16.56
CA PRO A 82 -23.71 -7.33 17.37
C PRO A 82 -24.31 -6.23 18.27
N ASP A 83 -23.50 -5.29 18.76
CA ASP A 83 -23.97 -4.19 19.63
C ASP A 83 -24.91 -3.20 18.91
N LEU A 84 -24.74 -3.04 17.59
CA LEU A 84 -25.67 -2.29 16.76
C LEU A 84 -26.90 -3.11 16.41
N ARG A 85 -26.72 -4.41 16.18
CA ARG A 85 -27.79 -5.36 15.88
C ARG A 85 -28.83 -5.44 17.01
N ASP A 86 -28.41 -5.33 18.27
CA ASP A 86 -29.36 -5.33 19.41
C ASP A 86 -30.20 -4.03 19.48
N LYS A 87 -29.64 -2.88 19.09
CA LYS A 87 -30.39 -1.62 18.92
C LYS A 87 -31.26 -1.59 17.64
N GLU A 88 -30.94 -2.41 16.65
CA GLU A 88 -31.64 -2.49 15.36
C GLU A 88 -32.77 -3.52 15.34
N MET A 89 -32.64 -4.62 16.09
CA MET A 89 -33.69 -5.64 16.25
C MET A 89 -34.92 -5.06 16.99
N THR A 90 -34.75 -4.03 17.83
CA THR A 90 -35.88 -3.25 18.37
C THR A 90 -36.55 -2.34 17.32
N LYS A 91 -35.90 -2.08 16.18
CA LYS A 91 -36.31 -1.12 15.13
C LYS A 91 -36.84 -1.77 13.86
N GLU A 92 -37.12 -3.07 13.86
CA GLU A 92 -37.72 -3.78 12.72
C GLU A 92 -39.20 -3.40 12.44
N LYS A 93 -39.72 -2.39 13.15
CA LYS A 93 -41.01 -1.72 12.86
C LYS A 93 -40.81 -0.24 12.51
N LEU A 94 -39.95 0.10 11.55
CA LEU A 94 -39.72 1.50 11.17
C LEU A 94 -40.50 1.92 9.93
N ARG A 95 -41.27 3.02 10.07
CA ARG A 95 -42.02 3.70 8.99
C ARG A 95 -41.08 4.09 7.85
N ASN A 96 -41.54 4.08 6.60
CA ASN A 96 -40.76 4.52 5.42
C ASN A 96 -40.01 5.86 5.61
N LYS A 97 -40.60 6.79 6.38
CA LYS A 97 -40.03 8.11 6.69
C LYS A 97 -38.77 8.04 7.57
N GLU A 98 -38.72 7.13 8.54
CA GLU A 98 -37.59 6.99 9.48
C GLU A 98 -36.40 6.29 8.80
N ARG A 99 -36.67 5.30 7.93
CA ARG A 99 -35.63 4.65 7.11
C ARG A 99 -34.93 5.66 6.19
N PHE A 100 -35.69 6.57 5.59
CA PHE A 100 -35.13 7.63 4.74
C PHE A 100 -34.22 8.57 5.53
N HIS A 101 -34.64 9.00 6.73
CA HIS A 101 -33.83 9.84 7.61
C HIS A 101 -32.52 9.14 8.02
N LYS A 102 -32.59 7.87 8.43
CA LYS A 102 -31.40 7.09 8.81
C LYS A 102 -30.40 6.96 7.66
N LYS A 103 -30.89 6.75 6.42
CA LYS A 103 -30.02 6.68 5.23
C LYS A 103 -29.36 8.02 4.89
N LYS A 104 -30.03 9.15 5.18
CA LYS A 104 -29.47 10.50 5.02
C LYS A 104 -28.37 10.77 6.05
N GLU A 105 -28.60 10.43 7.31
CA GLU A 105 -27.60 10.57 8.39
C GLU A 105 -26.39 9.66 8.15
N PHE A 106 -26.62 8.43 7.68
CA PHE A 106 -25.54 7.53 7.27
C PHE A 106 -24.68 8.14 6.15
N ARG A 107 -25.32 8.75 5.14
CA ARG A 107 -24.60 9.44 4.06
C ARG A 107 -23.78 10.63 4.57
N ARG A 108 -24.30 11.39 5.54
CA ARG A 108 -23.55 12.48 6.19
C ARG A 108 -22.36 11.97 6.96
N PHE A 109 -22.53 10.91 7.76
CA PHE A 109 -21.42 10.27 8.45
C PHE A 109 -20.30 9.86 7.49
N VAL A 110 -20.64 9.16 6.40
CA VAL A 110 -19.64 8.65 5.45
C VAL A 110 -18.98 9.75 4.60
N ASN A 111 -19.72 10.79 4.21
CA ASN A 111 -19.20 11.83 3.31
C ASN A 111 -18.63 13.05 4.04
N GLU A 112 -19.25 13.49 5.13
CA GLU A 112 -18.88 14.74 5.83
C GLU A 112 -18.00 14.48 7.04
N TYR A 113 -18.35 13.48 7.88
CA TYR A 113 -17.61 13.18 9.12
C TYR A 113 -16.37 12.33 8.85
N LEU A 114 -16.54 11.16 8.24
CA LEU A 114 -15.47 10.21 7.98
C LEU A 114 -14.61 10.60 6.76
N ARG A 115 -15.24 11.26 5.79
CA ARG A 115 -14.63 11.69 4.52
C ARG A 115 -13.92 10.53 3.80
N GLN A 116 -13.08 10.85 2.82
CA GLN A 116 -12.31 9.86 2.06
C GLN A 116 -11.16 9.28 2.90
N GLU A 117 -10.50 10.12 3.70
CA GLU A 117 -9.32 9.77 4.49
C GLU A 117 -9.67 8.82 5.65
N GLY A 118 -10.75 9.09 6.39
CA GLY A 118 -11.17 8.21 7.49
C GLY A 118 -11.65 6.85 6.98
N ALA A 119 -12.34 6.81 5.83
CA ALA A 119 -12.72 5.54 5.21
C ALA A 119 -11.51 4.73 4.74
N PHE A 120 -10.47 5.40 4.25
CA PHE A 120 -9.21 4.77 3.90
C PHE A 120 -8.46 4.24 5.13
N ALA A 121 -8.40 5.02 6.21
CA ALA A 121 -7.82 4.58 7.48
C ALA A 121 -8.53 3.33 8.02
N LEU A 122 -9.87 3.29 7.98
CA LEU A 122 -10.63 2.10 8.38
C LEU A 122 -10.32 0.88 7.51
N ARG A 123 -10.11 1.04 6.20
CA ARG A 123 -9.67 -0.05 5.32
C ARG A 123 -8.27 -0.55 5.66
N ILE A 124 -7.37 0.35 6.06
CA ILE A 124 -6.03 -0.04 6.53
C ILE A 124 -6.14 -0.85 7.82
N VAL A 125 -6.95 -0.39 8.79
CA VAL A 125 -7.18 -1.11 10.05
C VAL A 125 -7.76 -2.49 9.79
N GLN A 126 -8.77 -2.58 8.92
CA GLN A 126 -9.36 -3.85 8.52
C GLN A 126 -8.31 -4.81 7.93
N ARG A 127 -7.43 -4.31 7.06
CA ARG A 127 -6.41 -5.14 6.41
C ARG A 127 -5.30 -5.61 7.37
N ASN A 128 -5.02 -4.88 8.44
CA ASN A 128 -3.92 -5.18 9.37
C ASN A 128 -4.34 -5.89 10.66
N SER A 129 -5.62 -5.84 11.06
CA SER A 129 -6.08 -6.42 12.33
C SER A 129 -7.09 -7.54 12.10
N SER A 130 -8.37 -7.20 11.90
CA SER A 130 -9.42 -8.12 11.46
C SER A 130 -10.68 -7.32 11.12
N ASP A 131 -11.61 -7.95 10.41
CA ASP A 131 -12.92 -7.36 10.12
C ASP A 131 -13.70 -7.00 11.40
N VAL A 132 -13.55 -7.78 12.47
CA VAL A 132 -14.24 -7.58 13.75
C VAL A 132 -13.75 -6.31 14.46
N TYR A 133 -12.44 -6.08 14.52
CA TYR A 133 -11.88 -4.87 15.14
C TYR A 133 -12.22 -3.61 14.35
N ALA A 134 -12.13 -3.68 13.02
CA ALA A 134 -12.52 -2.57 12.16
C ALA A 134 -14.01 -2.25 12.27
N SER A 135 -14.85 -3.28 12.43
CA SER A 135 -16.26 -3.17 12.75
C SER A 135 -16.47 -2.39 14.05
N ASP A 136 -15.95 -2.87 15.18
CA ASP A 136 -16.10 -2.23 16.49
C ASP A 136 -15.66 -0.75 16.49
N LEU A 137 -14.51 -0.46 15.86
CA LEU A 137 -14.04 0.91 15.70
C LEU A 137 -15.04 1.79 14.92
N THR A 138 -15.60 1.25 13.84
CA THR A 138 -16.58 1.97 13.01
C THR A 138 -17.87 2.23 13.76
N ALA A 139 -18.34 1.28 14.59
CA ALA A 139 -19.50 1.47 15.44
C ALA A 139 -19.28 2.55 16.50
N LYS A 140 -18.11 2.57 17.16
CA LYS A 140 -17.75 3.63 18.11
C LYS A 140 -17.71 5.02 17.47
N LEU A 141 -17.16 5.11 16.25
CA LEU A 141 -17.16 6.36 15.47
C LEU A 141 -18.58 6.82 15.12
N TRP A 142 -19.45 5.89 14.72
CA TRP A 142 -20.85 6.18 14.43
C TRP A 142 -21.62 6.67 15.66
N LEU A 143 -21.45 6.02 16.81
CA LEU A 143 -22.07 6.45 18.07
C LEU A 143 -21.61 7.85 18.48
N ARG A 144 -20.31 8.13 18.34
CA ARG A 144 -19.74 9.46 18.61
C ARG A 144 -20.30 10.53 17.67
N PHE A 145 -20.48 10.21 16.39
CA PHE A 145 -21.10 11.11 15.42
C PHE A 145 -22.55 11.46 15.82
N ILE A 146 -23.36 10.46 16.18
CA ILE A 146 -24.74 10.69 16.62
C ILE A 146 -24.80 11.54 17.89
N ASN A 147 -23.97 11.22 18.90
CA ASN A 147 -23.96 11.96 20.16
C ASN A 147 -23.61 13.44 19.94
N ASN A 148 -22.56 13.73 19.15
CA ASN A 148 -22.18 15.10 18.82
C ASN A 148 -23.24 15.85 18.00
N PHE A 149 -24.10 15.13 17.27
CA PHE A 149 -25.18 15.74 16.49
C PHE A 149 -26.42 16.03 17.33
N ASN A 150 -26.68 15.24 18.38
CA ASN A 150 -27.80 15.46 19.30
C ASN A 150 -27.55 16.59 20.32
N ASP A 151 -26.29 16.95 20.57
CA ASP A 151 -25.91 18.07 21.46
C ASP A 151 -25.98 19.46 20.78
N LYS A 152 -26.31 19.53 19.49
CA LYS A 152 -26.54 20.77 18.73
C LYS A 152 -28.00 20.94 18.38
#